data_AF-A0A2A2L2W7-F1
#
_entry.id   AF-A0A2A2L2W7-F1
#
_cell.length_a   1.000
_cell.length_b   1.000
_cell.length_c   1.000
_cell.angle_alpha   90.00
_cell.angle_beta   90.00
_cell.angle_gamma   90.00
#
_symmetry.space_group_name_H-M   'P 1'
#
loop_
_entity.id
_entity.type
_entity.pdbx_description
1 polymer ?
#
loop_
_entity_poly.entity_id
_entity_poly.type
_entity_poly.pdbx_seq_one_letter_code
_entity_poly.pdbx_strand_id
1 'polypeptide(L)'
;MNFDESLNLTYDEDSLTPLVELKKLSVLVPEGCNLYWSSLNVAGPENKPTTFKEKYLTSKPKKVKQILHNVSGIAEAGKLLAIMGSSGAGKTTLLNVLTSRNLKHLDVQGTILMDGHRTNKWKIREVSAFVQQHDMFVGTLTAREHLRFMANLRMGNQYTLKQKYDRVESVIKQMGLTNCANTPIGIPNSVKGLS
;
A
#
# COMPACT_ATOMS: atom_id res chain seq x y z
N MET A 1 51.41 18.41 8.82
CA MET A 1 51.46 19.00 10.17
C MET A 1 50.17 18.61 10.88
N ASN A 2 50.31 17.74 11.89
CA ASN A 2 49.54 17.57 13.14
C ASN A 2 48.02 17.85 13.12
N PHE A 3 47.14 16.87 13.39
CA PHE A 3 46.63 16.50 14.73
C PHE A 3 46.22 17.77 15.51
N ASP A 4 44.95 18.02 15.84
CA ASP A 4 44.10 17.22 16.71
C ASP A 4 42.70 17.90 16.79
N GLU A 5 41.61 17.14 16.73
CA GLU A 5 40.31 17.60 17.26
C GLU A 5 39.55 16.38 17.80
N SER A 6 40.04 15.91 18.94
CA SER A 6 39.39 15.09 19.96
C SER A 6 37.90 14.76 19.74
N LEU A 7 37.64 13.50 19.40
CA LEU A 7 36.35 12.82 19.59
C LEU A 7 36.10 12.67 21.10
N ASN A 8 35.15 13.45 21.63
CA ASN A 8 34.64 13.22 22.99
C ASN A 8 33.81 11.93 22.99
N LEU A 9 34.43 10.85 23.46
CA LEU A 9 33.78 9.59 23.76
C LEU A 9 33.18 9.67 25.16
N THR A 10 31.87 9.88 25.25
CA THR A 10 31.13 9.62 26.49
C THR A 10 30.72 8.15 26.49
N TYR A 11 31.38 7.36 27.33
CA TYR A 11 31.07 5.96 27.58
C TYR A 11 30.09 5.87 28.76
N ASP A 12 28.96 5.18 28.58
CA ASP A 12 28.17 4.62 29.69
C ASP A 12 28.71 3.22 29.98
N GLU A 13 29.13 2.94 31.22
CA GLU A 13 29.81 1.68 31.60
C GLU A 13 28.91 0.43 31.59
N ASP A 14 27.61 0.53 31.32
CA ASP A 14 26.68 -0.60 31.47
C ASP A 14 26.02 -1.12 30.18
N SER A 15 26.48 -0.72 28.98
CA SER A 15 25.94 -1.32 27.74
C SER A 15 26.96 -1.46 26.61
N LEU A 16 27.21 -2.71 26.19
CA LEU A 16 28.12 -3.13 25.11
C LEU A 16 27.62 -2.83 23.69
N THR A 17 26.87 -1.74 23.47
CA THR A 17 26.50 -1.32 22.11
C THR A 17 26.76 0.18 21.89
N PRO A 18 27.56 0.57 20.89
CA PRO A 18 27.78 1.98 20.59
C PRO A 18 26.49 2.61 20.06
N LEU A 19 25.98 3.65 20.75
CA LEU A 19 24.79 4.42 20.36
C LEU A 19 24.84 4.99 18.93
N VAL A 20 26.04 5.11 18.36
CA VAL A 20 26.28 5.56 16.97
C VAL A 20 25.70 4.59 15.95
N GLU A 21 25.65 3.28 16.24
CA GLU A 21 25.17 2.26 15.31
C GLU A 21 23.62 2.20 15.28
N LEU A 22 22.97 2.50 16.40
CA LEU A 22 21.50 2.59 16.50
C LEU A 22 20.93 3.80 15.73
N LYS A 23 21.66 4.92 15.70
CA LYS A 23 21.28 6.10 14.87
C LYS A 23 21.34 5.83 13.37
N LYS A 24 22.15 4.88 12.91
CA LYS A 24 22.21 4.51 11.48
C LYS A 24 21.02 3.64 11.06
N LEU A 25 20.47 2.87 11.99
CA LEU A 25 19.26 2.07 11.79
C LEU A 25 17.98 2.93 11.80
N SER A 26 17.94 4.02 12.59
CA SER A 26 16.80 4.95 12.57
C SER A 26 16.65 5.74 11.27
N VAL A 27 17.71 5.83 10.45
CA VAL A 27 17.68 6.50 9.14
C VAL A 27 16.98 5.66 8.05
N LEU A 28 16.68 4.38 8.31
CA LEU A 28 16.02 3.48 7.34
C LEU A 28 14.58 3.14 7.67
N VAL A 29 14.06 3.58 8.82
CA VAL A 29 12.64 3.48 9.14
C VAL A 29 12.04 4.86 8.89
N PRO A 30 11.27 5.07 7.81
CA PRO A 30 10.57 6.34 7.65
C PRO A 30 9.76 6.58 8.93
N GLU A 31 9.85 7.78 9.50
CA GLU A 31 8.93 8.22 10.55
C GLU A 31 7.52 7.91 10.03
N GLY A 32 6.88 6.91 10.63
CA GLY A 32 5.65 6.39 10.05
C GLY A 32 4.61 7.52 10.04
N CYS A 33 3.80 7.58 9.00
CA CYS A 33 2.80 8.62 8.87
C CYS A 33 1.50 8.17 9.56
N ASN A 34 0.91 9.03 10.38
CA ASN A 34 -0.39 8.82 11.00
C ASN A 34 -1.49 9.29 10.05
N LEU A 35 -2.49 8.43 9.82
CA LEU A 35 -3.64 8.74 8.99
C LEU A 35 -4.88 8.92 9.87
N TYR A 36 -5.52 10.08 9.75
CA TYR A 36 -6.75 10.39 10.48
C TYR A 36 -7.89 10.61 9.49
N TRP A 37 -9.10 10.19 9.86
CA TRP A 37 -10.29 10.54 9.11
C TRP A 37 -11.44 10.87 10.03
N SER A 38 -12.25 11.85 9.62
CA SER A 38 -13.38 12.34 10.41
C SER A 38 -14.59 12.56 9.53
N SER A 39 -15.73 12.09 10.01
CA SER A 39 -17.05 12.27 9.41
C SER A 39 -17.11 11.87 7.93
N LEU A 40 -16.50 10.72 7.60
CA LEU A 40 -16.56 10.18 6.25
C LEU A 40 -17.97 9.69 5.93
N ASN A 41 -18.57 10.32 4.93
CA ASN A 41 -19.80 9.89 4.30
C ASN A 41 -19.51 9.55 2.84
N VAL A 42 -19.95 8.37 2.42
CA VAL A 42 -19.70 7.92 1.05
C VAL A 42 -20.99 7.43 0.44
N ALA A 43 -21.33 7.97 -0.72
CA ALA A 43 -22.49 7.59 -1.49
C ALA A 43 -22.07 7.17 -2.91
N GLY A 44 -22.77 6.21 -3.49
CA GLY A 44 -22.48 5.70 -4.82
C GLY A 44 -23.74 5.23 -5.54
N PRO A 45 -23.66 4.95 -6.85
CA PRO A 45 -24.79 4.41 -7.59
C PRO A 45 -25.18 3.03 -7.03
N GLU A 46 -26.46 2.83 -6.77
CA GLU A 46 -26.99 1.58 -6.22
C GLU A 46 -26.87 0.41 -7.21
N ASN A 47 -26.94 0.70 -8.52
CA ASN A 47 -26.89 -0.29 -9.59
C ASN A 47 -25.85 0.09 -10.66
N LYS A 48 -25.02 -0.87 -11.07
CA LYS A 48 -24.36 -0.81 -12.39
C LYS A 48 -25.42 -1.22 -13.43
N PRO A 49 -25.65 -0.46 -14.52
CA PRO A 49 -26.59 -0.88 -15.55
C PRO A 49 -26.11 -2.23 -16.10
N THR A 50 -26.94 -3.26 -15.97
CA THR A 50 -26.57 -4.64 -16.32
C THR A 50 -26.78 -4.91 -17.80
N THR A 51 -27.64 -4.12 -18.44
CA THR A 51 -28.06 -4.31 -19.83
C THR A 51 -27.88 -3.04 -20.65
N PHE A 52 -27.53 -3.18 -21.94
CA PHE A 52 -27.42 -2.07 -22.90
C PHE A 52 -28.68 -1.19 -22.94
N LYS A 53 -29.87 -1.81 -22.86
CA LYS A 53 -31.16 -1.11 -22.79
C LYS A 53 -31.29 -0.23 -21.54
N GLU A 54 -30.82 -0.67 -20.37
CA GLU A 54 -30.85 0.14 -19.15
C GLU A 54 -29.90 1.34 -19.22
N LYS A 55 -28.79 1.18 -19.94
CA LYS A 55 -27.76 2.22 -20.08
C LYS A 55 -28.18 3.34 -21.05
N TYR A 56 -28.94 3.03 -22.10
CA TYR A 56 -29.23 3.95 -23.20
C TYR A 56 -30.72 4.21 -23.49
N LEU A 57 -31.64 3.36 -23.02
CA LEU A 57 -33.07 3.42 -23.39
C LEU A 57 -34.01 3.75 -22.23
N THR A 58 -33.54 3.73 -20.97
CA THR A 58 -34.39 4.03 -19.80
C THR A 58 -33.94 5.28 -19.06
N SER A 59 -34.79 6.31 -19.04
CA SER A 59 -34.65 7.53 -18.23
C SER A 59 -35.10 7.31 -16.77
N LYS A 60 -34.59 6.26 -16.12
CA LYS A 60 -34.83 6.07 -14.68
C LYS A 60 -33.79 6.90 -13.91
N PRO A 61 -34.19 7.68 -12.89
CA PRO A 61 -33.23 8.42 -12.07
C PRO A 61 -32.27 7.42 -11.42
N LYS A 62 -30.96 7.70 -11.53
CA LYS A 62 -29.92 6.89 -10.90
C LYS A 62 -30.11 6.97 -9.39
N LYS A 63 -30.58 5.88 -8.77
CA LYS A 63 -30.67 5.78 -7.31
C LYS A 63 -29.26 5.80 -6.73
N VAL A 64 -29.05 6.72 -5.79
CA VAL A 64 -27.81 6.85 -5.03
C VAL A 64 -28.01 6.15 -3.70
N LYS A 65 -27.13 5.22 -3.37
CA LYS A 65 -27.10 4.52 -2.10
C LYS A 65 -25.96 5.05 -1.24
N GLN A 66 -26.27 5.38 0.00
CA GLN A 66 -25.25 5.68 0.99
C GLN A 66 -24.57 4.37 1.43
N ILE A 67 -23.24 4.35 1.36
CA ILE A 67 -22.40 3.17 1.64
C ILE A 67 -21.75 3.33 3.02
N LEU A 68 -21.24 4.52 3.34
CA LEU A 68 -20.64 4.83 4.64
C LEU A 68 -21.37 6.00 5.31
N HIS A 69 -21.59 5.88 6.62
CA HIS A 69 -22.32 6.85 7.44
C HIS A 69 -21.40 7.36 8.56
N ASN A 70 -20.97 8.61 8.46
CA ASN A 70 -20.21 9.34 9.49
C ASN A 70 -19.05 8.54 10.14
N VAL A 71 -18.21 7.90 9.32
CA VAL A 71 -17.13 7.04 9.82
C VAL A 71 -15.91 7.89 10.18
N SER A 72 -15.33 7.67 11.37
CA SER A 72 -14.15 8.37 11.86
C SER A 72 -13.17 7.39 12.50
N GLY A 73 -11.88 7.74 12.53
CA GLY A 73 -10.85 6.89 13.12
C GLY A 73 -9.43 7.35 12.81
N ILE A 74 -8.47 6.54 13.27
CA ILE A 74 -7.04 6.78 13.19
C ILE A 74 -6.31 5.48 12.83
N ALA A 75 -5.30 5.58 11.96
CA ALA A 75 -4.31 4.56 11.73
C ALA A 75 -2.94 5.13 12.10
N GLU A 76 -2.38 4.62 13.19
CA GLU A 76 -1.11 5.11 13.76
C GLU A 76 0.09 4.37 13.16
N ALA A 77 1.19 5.11 13.01
CA ALA A 77 2.47 4.57 12.62
C ALA A 77 2.90 3.40 13.52
N GLY A 78 3.39 2.32 12.91
CA GLY A 78 3.87 1.13 13.63
C GLY A 78 2.77 0.25 14.22
N LYS A 79 1.49 0.59 14.06
CA LYS A 79 0.37 -0.24 14.53
C LYS A 79 -0.36 -0.91 13.37
N LEU A 80 -0.93 -2.08 13.63
CA LEU A 80 -1.81 -2.78 12.71
C LEU A 80 -3.26 -2.40 13.00
N LEU A 81 -3.94 -1.82 12.00
CA LEU A 81 -5.37 -1.56 12.06
C LEU A 81 -6.14 -2.64 11.28
N ALA A 82 -7.06 -3.32 11.95
CA ALA A 82 -7.96 -4.29 11.34
C ALA A 82 -9.38 -3.72 11.19
N ILE A 83 -9.93 -3.74 9.97
CA ILE A 83 -11.31 -3.35 9.68
C ILE A 83 -12.14 -4.62 9.50
N MET A 84 -13.07 -4.87 10.42
CA MET A 84 -13.91 -6.08 10.45
C MET A 84 -15.40 -5.74 10.30
N GLY A 85 -16.20 -6.69 9.82
CA GLY A 85 -17.64 -6.51 9.59
C GLY A 85 -18.20 -7.48 8.56
N SER A 86 -19.53 -7.53 8.44
CA SER A 86 -20.24 -8.42 7.51
C SER A 86 -19.93 -8.12 6.03
N SER A 87 -20.21 -9.09 5.15
CA SER A 87 -20.10 -8.86 3.71
C SER A 87 -21.04 -7.73 3.29
N GLY A 88 -20.55 -6.80 2.45
CA GLY A 88 -21.33 -5.62 2.04
C GLY A 88 -21.33 -4.43 3.01
N ALA A 89 -20.72 -4.53 4.19
CA ALA A 89 -20.65 -3.43 5.17
C ALA A 89 -19.80 -2.20 4.74
N GLY A 90 -19.21 -2.21 3.53
CA GLY A 90 -18.42 -1.08 3.03
C GLY A 90 -16.94 -1.07 3.45
N LYS A 91 -16.41 -2.17 4.01
CA LYS A 91 -14.98 -2.28 4.40
C LYS A 91 -14.01 -1.93 3.27
N THR A 92 -14.19 -2.58 2.11
CA THR A 92 -13.38 -2.32 0.91
C THR A 92 -13.58 -0.88 0.41
N THR A 93 -14.79 -0.33 0.56
CA THR A 93 -15.08 1.06 0.21
C THR A 93 -14.34 2.04 1.12
N LEU A 94 -14.31 1.79 2.43
CA LEU A 94 -13.55 2.60 3.39
C LEU A 94 -12.05 2.55 3.05
N LEU A 95 -11.50 1.36 2.82
CA LEU A 95 -10.08 1.20 2.43
C LEU A 95 -9.75 1.95 1.11
N ASN A 96 -10.64 1.89 0.13
CA ASN A 96 -10.50 2.62 -1.13
C ASN A 96 -10.51 4.14 -0.92
N VAL A 97 -11.38 4.65 -0.04
CA VAL A 97 -11.48 6.07 0.31
C VAL A 97 -10.20 6.55 1.00
N LEU A 98 -9.74 5.82 2.02
CA LEU A 98 -8.53 6.15 2.76
C LEU A 98 -7.28 6.15 1.87
N THR A 99 -7.19 5.23 0.91
CA THR A 99 -6.07 5.16 -0.04
C THR A 99 -6.27 6.01 -1.29
N SER A 100 -7.37 6.77 -1.37
CA SER A 100 -7.73 7.59 -2.53
C SER A 100 -7.77 6.80 -3.85
N ARG A 101 -8.17 5.53 -3.84
CA ARG A 101 -8.27 4.65 -5.03
C ARG A 101 -9.72 4.32 -5.37
N ASN A 102 -9.98 4.01 -6.64
CA ASN A 102 -11.29 3.55 -7.12
C ASN A 102 -12.50 4.44 -6.76
N LEU A 103 -12.29 5.74 -6.59
CA LEU A 103 -13.35 6.70 -6.23
C LEU A 103 -14.25 7.12 -7.40
N LYS A 104 -14.11 6.45 -8.56
CA LYS A 104 -14.94 6.77 -9.73
C LYS A 104 -16.40 6.47 -9.38
N HIS A 105 -17.26 7.46 -9.58
CA HIS A 105 -18.70 7.39 -9.28
C HIS A 105 -19.05 7.33 -7.78
N LEU A 106 -18.11 7.59 -6.88
CA LEU A 106 -18.38 7.76 -5.47
C LEU A 106 -18.37 9.25 -5.12
N ASP A 107 -19.41 9.70 -4.43
CA ASP A 107 -19.39 10.98 -3.71
C ASP A 107 -18.81 10.73 -2.32
N VAL A 108 -17.74 11.45 -1.99
CA VAL A 108 -16.99 11.28 -0.74
C VAL A 108 -16.98 12.62 -0.04
N GLN A 109 -17.58 12.67 1.14
CA GLN A 109 -17.63 13.82 2.03
C GLN A 109 -16.92 13.49 3.34
N GLY A 110 -16.33 14.49 3.98
CA GLY A 110 -15.54 14.36 5.20
C GLY A 110 -14.10 14.79 5.01
N THR A 111 -13.27 14.57 6.04
CA THR A 111 -11.86 15.01 6.03
C THR A 111 -10.93 13.84 6.27
N ILE A 112 -9.83 13.81 5.52
CA ILE A 112 -8.70 12.89 5.70
C ILE A 112 -7.45 13.74 5.93
N LEU A 113 -6.73 13.44 7.01
CA LEU A 113 -5.51 14.14 7.42
C LEU A 113 -4.35 13.15 7.50
N MET A 114 -3.17 13.61 7.12
CA MET A 114 -1.90 12.91 7.28
C MET A 114 -1.05 13.73 8.23
N ASP A 115 -0.66 13.15 9.37
CA ASP A 115 0.10 13.84 10.42
C ASP A 115 -0.51 15.22 10.78
N GLY A 116 -1.85 15.26 10.91
CA GLY A 116 -2.60 16.48 11.22
C GLY A 116 -2.86 17.44 10.06
N HIS A 117 -2.28 17.19 8.88
CA HIS A 117 -2.37 18.09 7.72
C HIS A 117 -3.35 17.57 6.66
N ARG A 118 -4.15 18.48 6.10
CA ARG A 118 -5.01 18.17 4.94
C ARG A 118 -4.15 17.73 3.77
N THR A 119 -4.44 16.54 3.25
CA THR A 119 -3.56 15.88 2.28
C THR A 119 -4.22 15.74 0.92
N ASN A 120 -3.42 15.88 -0.13
CA ASN A 120 -3.86 15.65 -1.50
C ASN A 120 -3.94 14.14 -1.79
N LYS A 121 -4.94 13.72 -2.58
CA LYS A 121 -5.10 12.35 -3.09
C LYS A 121 -3.81 11.79 -3.72
N TRP A 122 -3.01 12.63 -4.37
CA TRP A 122 -1.72 12.24 -4.95
C TRP A 122 -0.69 11.87 -3.90
N LYS A 123 -0.60 12.65 -2.82
CA LYS A 123 0.35 12.40 -1.73
C LYS A 123 0.04 11.10 -1.00
N ILE A 124 -1.25 10.85 -0.72
CA ILE A 124 -1.72 9.58 -0.15
C ILE A 124 -1.26 8.40 -1.02
N ARG A 125 -1.41 8.49 -2.34
CA ARG A 125 -1.00 7.41 -3.27
C ARG A 125 0.50 7.23 -3.37
N GLU A 126 1.28 8.29 -3.20
CA GLU A 126 2.74 8.26 -3.22
C GLU A 126 3.30 7.52 -2.00
N VAL A 127 2.73 7.78 -0.81
CA VAL A 127 3.26 7.23 0.45
C VAL A 127 2.61 5.90 0.87
N SER A 128 1.57 5.45 0.14
CA SER A 128 0.85 4.21 0.47
C SER A 128 0.99 3.12 -0.59
N ALA A 129 1.08 1.88 -0.13
CA ALA A 129 0.90 0.69 -0.94
C ALA A 129 -0.52 0.14 -0.75
N PHE A 130 -1.16 -0.31 -1.83
CA PHE A 130 -2.49 -0.92 -1.80
C PHE A 130 -2.46 -2.24 -2.54
N VAL A 131 -2.78 -3.32 -1.83
CA VAL A 131 -2.94 -4.66 -2.37
C VAL A 131 -4.42 -4.86 -2.72
N GLN A 132 -4.69 -5.26 -3.95
CA GLN A 132 -6.07 -5.47 -4.42
C GLN A 132 -6.60 -6.81 -3.90
N GLN A 133 -7.93 -6.94 -3.82
CA GLN A 133 -8.58 -8.20 -3.42
C GLN A 133 -8.35 -9.33 -4.44
N HIS A 134 -8.16 -8.97 -5.71
CA HIS A 134 -7.79 -9.90 -6.77
C HIS A 134 -6.40 -9.55 -7.26
N ASP A 135 -5.52 -10.54 -7.28
CA ASP A 135 -4.18 -10.37 -7.80
C ASP A 135 -4.17 -10.30 -9.31
N MET A 136 -3.30 -9.46 -9.85
CA MET A 136 -3.06 -9.32 -11.28
C MET A 136 -1.65 -9.81 -11.60
N PHE A 137 -1.50 -11.12 -11.72
CA PHE A 137 -0.23 -11.74 -12.08
C PHE A 137 -0.19 -12.13 -13.56
N VAL A 138 1.01 -12.09 -14.13
CA VAL A 138 1.26 -12.67 -15.45
C VAL A 138 1.62 -14.14 -15.23
N GLY A 139 0.63 -15.03 -15.37
CA GLY A 139 0.75 -16.44 -14.99
C GLY A 139 1.81 -17.25 -15.75
N THR A 140 2.30 -16.73 -16.88
CA THR A 140 3.39 -17.35 -17.67
C THR A 140 4.78 -17.05 -17.13
N LEU A 141 4.93 -16.04 -16.27
CA LEU A 141 6.21 -15.69 -15.64
C LEU A 141 6.42 -16.46 -14.34
N THR A 142 7.68 -16.67 -13.98
CA THR A 142 8.08 -17.12 -12.64
C THR A 142 7.94 -15.99 -11.60
N ALA A 143 7.90 -16.33 -10.32
CA ALA A 143 7.88 -15.31 -9.24
C ALA A 143 9.06 -14.33 -9.35
N ARG A 144 10.27 -14.84 -9.63
CA ARG A 144 11.48 -14.02 -9.78
C ARG A 144 11.38 -13.08 -10.98
N GLU A 145 10.93 -13.56 -12.14
CA GLU A 145 10.77 -12.74 -13.33
C GLU A 145 9.71 -11.66 -13.13
N HIS A 146 8.58 -12.01 -12.52
CA HIS A 146 7.52 -11.07 -12.23
C HIS A 146 7.99 -9.96 -11.28
N LEU A 147 8.72 -10.31 -10.21
CA LEU A 147 9.28 -9.33 -9.28
C LEU A 147 10.35 -8.44 -9.94
N ARG A 148 11.21 -8.99 -10.81
CA ARG A 148 12.18 -8.19 -11.59
C ARG A 148 11.50 -7.22 -12.53
N PHE A 149 10.45 -7.67 -13.22
CA PHE A 149 9.64 -6.81 -14.09
C PHE A 149 8.99 -5.66 -13.29
N MET A 150 8.39 -5.96 -12.14
CA MET A 150 7.80 -4.95 -11.26
C MET A 150 8.84 -3.98 -10.68
N ALA A 151 10.02 -4.46 -10.28
CA ALA A 151 11.11 -3.63 -9.79
C ALA A 151 11.61 -2.66 -10.87
N ASN A 152 11.72 -3.12 -12.12
CA ASN A 152 12.10 -2.28 -13.24
C ASN A 152 11.11 -1.14 -13.49
N LEU A 153 9.81 -1.40 -13.32
CA LEU A 153 8.75 -0.39 -13.49
C LEU A 153 8.64 0.59 -12.31
N ARG A 154 8.89 0.13 -11.07
CA ARG A 154 8.58 0.91 -9.86
C ARG A 154 9.76 1.63 -9.22
N MET A 155 10.98 1.10 -9.32
CA MET A 155 12.12 1.68 -8.60
C MET A 155 12.67 2.95 -9.26
N GLY A 156 12.29 3.27 -10.50
CA GLY A 156 12.79 4.45 -11.22
C GLY A 156 14.18 4.23 -11.85
N ASN A 157 14.70 5.27 -12.52
CA ASN A 157 15.95 5.18 -13.28
C ASN A 157 17.21 5.49 -12.46
N GLN A 158 17.06 5.99 -11.24
CA GLN A 158 18.18 6.28 -10.33
C GLN A 158 18.87 5.01 -9.79
N TYR A 159 18.27 3.83 -9.96
CA TYR A 159 18.87 2.56 -9.55
C TYR A 159 19.38 1.77 -10.76
N THR A 160 20.58 1.23 -10.64
CA THR A 160 21.16 0.30 -11.62
C THR A 160 20.37 -1.01 -11.67
N LEU A 161 20.44 -1.73 -12.81
CA LEU A 161 19.81 -3.05 -12.93
C LEU A 161 20.27 -4.02 -11.83
N LYS A 162 21.55 -3.98 -11.46
CA LYS A 162 22.10 -4.78 -10.38
C LYS A 162 21.41 -4.49 -9.05
N GLN A 163 21.32 -3.21 -8.66
CA GLN A 163 20.63 -2.81 -7.42
C GLN A 163 19.15 -3.21 -7.41
N LYS A 164 18.46 -3.11 -8.56
CA LYS A 164 17.07 -3.55 -8.68
C LYS A 164 16.95 -5.06 -8.45
N TYR A 165 17.86 -5.85 -9.02
CA TYR A 165 17.82 -7.31 -8.88
C TYR A 165 18.23 -7.76 -7.47
N ASP A 166 19.24 -7.14 -6.88
CA ASP A 166 19.64 -7.40 -5.49
C ASP A 166 18.46 -7.12 -4.52
N ARG A 167 17.68 -6.05 -4.78
CA ARG A 167 16.47 -5.77 -4.02
C ARG A 167 15.41 -6.87 -4.19
N VAL A 168 15.24 -7.40 -5.40
CA VAL A 168 14.30 -8.51 -5.66
C VAL A 168 14.72 -9.77 -4.91
N GLU A 169 16.00 -10.14 -4.91
CA GLU A 169 16.50 -11.30 -4.17
C GLU A 169 16.28 -11.15 -2.66
N SER A 170 16.51 -9.95 -2.12
CA SER A 170 16.19 -9.62 -0.73
C SER A 170 14.70 -9.82 -0.41
N VAL A 171 13.80 -9.35 -1.29
CA VAL A 171 12.34 -9.52 -1.10
C VAL A 171 11.93 -10.99 -1.18
N ILE A 172 12.47 -11.75 -2.13
CA ILE A 172 12.20 -13.20 -2.26
C ILE A 172 12.57 -13.93 -0.97
N LYS A 173 13.74 -13.60 -0.39
CA LYS A 173 14.19 -14.19 0.87
C LYS A 173 13.31 -13.77 2.05
N GLN A 174 12.97 -12.49 2.16
CA GLN A 174 12.13 -11.96 3.24
C GLN A 174 10.72 -12.55 3.23
N MET A 175 10.17 -12.83 2.05
CA MET A 175 8.84 -13.44 1.88
C MET A 175 8.87 -14.97 1.92
N GLY A 176 10.03 -15.60 2.12
CA GLY A 176 10.15 -17.07 2.15
C GLY A 176 9.92 -17.77 0.80
N LEU A 177 10.02 -17.04 -0.32
CA LEU A 177 9.73 -17.54 -1.66
C LEU A 177 10.93 -18.24 -2.34
N THR A 178 12.04 -18.44 -1.63
CA THR A 178 13.31 -18.93 -2.22
C THR A 178 13.14 -20.26 -2.97
N ASN A 179 12.36 -21.19 -2.42
CA ASN A 179 12.18 -22.54 -2.99
C ASN A 179 11.31 -22.55 -4.25
N CYS A 180 10.44 -21.55 -4.42
CA CYS A 180 9.48 -21.47 -5.52
C CYS A 180 9.74 -20.26 -6.43
N ALA A 181 10.84 -19.54 -6.23
CA ALA A 181 11.18 -18.33 -6.97
C ALA A 181 11.23 -18.53 -8.49
N ASN A 182 11.61 -19.73 -8.94
CA ASN A 182 11.73 -20.09 -10.35
C ASN A 182 10.54 -20.94 -10.85
N THR A 183 9.50 -21.09 -10.03
CA THR A 183 8.26 -21.77 -10.42
C THR A 183 7.34 -20.76 -11.12
N PRO A 184 6.71 -21.14 -12.26
CA PRO A 184 5.70 -20.31 -12.90
C PRO A 184 4.58 -19.96 -11.93
N ILE A 185 4.08 -18.71 -11.98
CA ILE A 185 2.97 -18.29 -11.12
C ILE A 185 1.71 -19.10 -11.43
N GLY A 186 1.49 -19.44 -12.70
CA GLY A 186 0.35 -20.24 -13.15
C GLY A 186 -0.85 -19.37 -13.52
N ILE A 187 -1.72 -19.96 -14.33
CA ILE A 187 -2.97 -19.33 -14.78
C ILE A 187 -4.10 -20.16 -14.17
N PRO A 188 -5.02 -19.54 -13.40
CA PRO A 188 -6.17 -20.25 -12.85
C PRO A 188 -6.89 -21.03 -13.95
N ASN A 189 -7.14 -22.32 -13.71
CA ASN A 189 -7.84 -23.23 -14.63
C ASN A 189 -7.13 -23.53 -15.97
N SER A 190 -5.83 -23.25 -16.11
CA SER A 190 -5.08 -23.62 -17.33
C SER A 190 -3.70 -24.20 -17.05
N VAL A 191 -2.88 -23.51 -16.25
CA VAL A 191 -1.50 -23.91 -16.00
C VAL A 191 -1.28 -23.94 -14.49
N LYS A 192 -0.93 -25.11 -13.95
CA LYS A 192 -0.51 -25.23 -12.54
C LYS A 192 0.73 -24.39 -12.31
N GLY A 193 0.74 -23.62 -11.23
CA GLY A 193 1.87 -22.79 -10.83
C GLY A 193 1.98 -22.70 -9.33
N LEU A 194 2.40 -21.54 -8.84
CA LEU A 194 2.48 -21.23 -7.42
C LEU A 194 1.10 -21.39 -6.77
N SER A 195 1.03 -22.26 -5.76
CA SER A 195 -0.15 -22.50 -4.94
C SER A 195 0.14 -22.19 -3.48
#